data_AF-A0A231H144-F1
#
_entry.id   AF-A0A231H144-F1
#
_cell.length_a   1.000
_cell.length_b   1.000
_cell.length_c   1.000
_cell.angle_alpha   90.00
_cell.angle_beta   90.00
_cell.angle_gamma   90.00
#
_symmetry.space_group_name_H-M   'P 1'
#
loop_
_entity.id
_entity.type
_entity.pdbx_description
1 polymer ?
#
loop_
_entity_poly.entity_id
_entity_poly.type
_entity_poly.pdbx_seq_one_letter_code
_entity_poly.pdbx_strand_id
1 'polypeptide(L)'
;MHVTEFFMPFDSEGANPAESEAEQVMWAWLERCDLVPSEPTRRRMRRTRPARMYALWCPYAGVDALGLLSRFTAWAFIVDDQFDIEIPDSARTLATITELEEVFEYGAQPRGVLAVAFAELWRELCAGRSSQWRHAVRTELSAWLWTYYTESIGRLTDRYPDLDDYRAHRRDSVALYVFLDISEIAEGVDLCAAARGLPALRAIREASVEHMGLFNDILSIDSDEASEYLYNSVLLAERQQGLDRKQAVEVVDRMLTECVRRMLTGIDALPAELDAAGLSGRERADILSTATCYTRYVRANFDYHYQAARYTSAPREALEHGAPLT
;
A
#
# COMPACT_ATOMS: atom_id res chain seq x y z
N MET A 1 -13.37 -6.02 -22.96
CA MET A 1 -12.28 -5.07 -22.65
C MET A 1 -11.12 -5.40 -23.57
N HIS A 2 -10.62 -4.46 -24.37
CA HIS A 2 -9.34 -4.66 -25.07
C HIS A 2 -8.27 -4.86 -23.97
N VAL A 3 -7.43 -5.88 -24.10
CA VAL A 3 -6.31 -6.07 -23.19
C VAL A 3 -5.31 -4.96 -23.49
N THR A 4 -5.29 -3.91 -22.67
CA THR A 4 -4.21 -2.93 -22.66
C THR A 4 -2.97 -3.66 -22.12
N GLU A 5 -1.94 -3.76 -22.94
CA GLU A 5 -0.65 -4.27 -22.52
C GLU A 5 0.12 -3.13 -21.85
N PHE A 6 0.15 -3.13 -20.52
CA PHE A 6 0.86 -2.12 -19.75
C PHE A 6 2.38 -2.32 -19.86
N PHE A 7 3.12 -1.23 -19.97
CA PHE A 7 4.57 -1.28 -20.02
C PHE A 7 5.17 -1.73 -18.68
N MET A 8 5.65 -2.97 -18.63
CA MET A 8 6.26 -3.57 -17.43
C MET A 8 7.60 -4.22 -17.80
N PRO A 9 8.74 -3.51 -17.65
CA PRO A 9 10.06 -4.01 -18.05
C PRO A 9 10.74 -4.88 -16.97
N PHE A 10 10.12 -5.01 -15.79
CA PHE A 10 10.69 -5.76 -14.67
C PHE A 10 10.25 -7.23 -14.72
N ASP A 11 11.19 -8.14 -14.49
CA ASP A 11 10.95 -9.58 -14.49
C ASP A 11 10.28 -10.06 -13.20
N SER A 12 9.39 -11.04 -13.32
CA SER A 12 8.78 -11.69 -12.16
C SER A 12 9.77 -12.62 -11.48
N GLU A 13 9.87 -12.54 -10.15
CA GLU A 13 10.73 -13.42 -9.34
C GLU A 13 9.96 -14.60 -8.74
N GLY A 14 8.66 -14.71 -9.03
CA GLY A 14 7.78 -15.72 -8.43
C GLY A 14 7.40 -15.39 -6.99
N ALA A 15 6.81 -16.37 -6.30
CA ALA A 15 6.31 -16.21 -4.93
C ALA A 15 7.15 -17.00 -3.94
N ASN A 16 7.26 -16.48 -2.72
CA ASN A 16 7.92 -17.12 -1.61
C ASN A 16 7.31 -18.52 -1.34
N PRO A 17 8.12 -19.58 -1.26
CA PRO A 17 7.62 -20.94 -1.00
C PRO A 17 6.96 -21.10 0.39
N ALA A 18 7.21 -20.19 1.33
CA ALA A 18 6.60 -20.17 2.65
C ALA A 18 5.23 -19.46 2.70
N GLU A 19 4.63 -19.09 1.55
CA GLU A 19 3.32 -18.41 1.49
C GLU A 19 2.25 -19.10 2.34
N SER A 20 2.11 -20.43 2.21
CA SER A 20 1.09 -21.18 2.93
C SER A 20 1.30 -21.20 4.45
N GLU A 21 2.54 -21.13 4.93
CA GLU A 21 2.85 -21.08 6.35
C GLU A 21 2.56 -19.67 6.91
N ALA A 22 2.99 -18.63 6.20
CA ALA A 22 2.67 -17.25 6.55
C ALA A 22 1.16 -16.97 6.54
N GLU A 23 0.43 -17.55 5.58
CA GLU A 23 -1.03 -17.44 5.52
C GLU A 23 -1.70 -18.10 6.74
N GLN A 24 -1.24 -19.27 7.19
CA GLN A 24 -1.77 -19.93 8.39
C GLN A 24 -1.55 -19.08 9.65
N VAL A 25 -0.34 -18.52 9.81
CA VAL A 25 -0.02 -17.62 10.92
C VAL A 25 -0.90 -16.37 10.88
N MET A 26 -1.12 -15.80 9.69
CA MET A 26 -1.98 -14.64 9.49
C MET A 26 -3.44 -14.94 9.87
N TRP A 27 -4.02 -16.05 9.41
CA TRP A 27 -5.40 -16.41 9.75
C TRP A 27 -5.60 -16.68 11.23
N ALA A 28 -4.68 -17.41 11.87
CA ALA A 28 -4.74 -17.66 13.31
C ALA A 28 -4.69 -16.35 14.11
N TRP A 29 -3.93 -15.37 13.63
CA TRP A 29 -3.87 -14.03 14.23
C TRP A 29 -5.16 -13.24 14.03
N LEU A 30 -5.71 -13.21 12.81
CA LEU A 30 -6.97 -12.52 12.51
C LEU A 30 -8.13 -13.04 13.37
N GLU A 31 -8.20 -14.36 13.58
CA GLU A 31 -9.22 -14.99 14.44
C GLU A 31 -9.01 -14.67 15.92
N ARG A 32 -7.77 -14.73 16.40
CA ARG A 32 -7.44 -14.38 17.79
C ARG A 32 -7.77 -12.93 18.12
N CYS A 33 -7.55 -12.03 17.16
CA CYS A 33 -7.81 -10.60 17.31
C CYS A 33 -9.24 -10.20 16.97
N ASP A 34 -10.14 -11.14 16.66
CA ASP A 34 -11.55 -10.87 16.26
C ASP A 34 -11.70 -9.86 15.11
N LEU A 35 -10.74 -9.86 14.17
CA LEU A 35 -10.70 -8.93 13.04
C LEU A 35 -11.59 -9.36 11.87
N VAL A 36 -12.05 -10.61 11.88
CA VAL A 36 -12.91 -11.20 10.85
C VAL A 36 -14.12 -11.91 11.48
N PRO A 37 -14.99 -11.19 12.21
CA PRO A 37 -16.02 -11.78 13.08
C PRO A 37 -17.18 -12.44 12.31
N SER A 38 -17.24 -12.30 10.99
CA SER A 38 -18.37 -12.71 10.17
C SER A 38 -17.93 -13.41 8.89
N GLU A 39 -18.77 -14.29 8.32
CA GLU A 39 -18.42 -14.95 7.06
C GLU A 39 -18.21 -13.95 5.89
N PRO A 40 -18.97 -12.84 5.75
CA PRO A 40 -18.66 -11.81 4.76
C PRO A 40 -17.24 -11.24 4.91
N THR A 41 -16.82 -10.84 6.12
CA THR A 41 -15.45 -10.32 6.34
C THR A 41 -14.37 -11.37 6.07
N ARG A 42 -14.63 -12.64 6.41
CA ARG A 42 -13.74 -13.77 6.07
C ARG A 42 -13.63 -13.99 4.56
N ARG A 43 -14.75 -13.97 3.82
CA ARG A 43 -14.74 -14.11 2.35
C ARG A 43 -13.97 -12.99 1.68
N ARG A 44 -14.19 -11.74 2.10
CA ARG A 44 -13.45 -10.59 1.57
C ARG A 44 -11.95 -10.74 1.80
N MET A 45 -11.54 -11.10 3.02
CA MET A 45 -10.14 -11.35 3.34
C MET A 45 -9.51 -12.48 2.50
N ARG A 46 -10.23 -13.58 2.27
CA ARG A 46 -9.79 -14.65 1.35
C ARG A 46 -9.59 -14.15 -0.08
N ARG A 47 -10.43 -13.25 -0.56
CA ARG A 47 -10.33 -12.68 -1.92
C ARG A 47 -9.20 -11.67 -2.05
N THR A 48 -8.90 -10.95 -0.97
CA THR A 48 -7.75 -10.03 -0.87
C THR A 48 -6.43 -10.78 -0.94
N ARG A 49 -6.30 -11.96 -0.32
CA ARG A 49 -5.04 -12.75 -0.31
C ARG A 49 -3.79 -11.95 0.16
N PRO A 50 -3.78 -11.36 1.38
CA PRO A 50 -2.65 -10.56 1.86
C PRO A 50 -1.30 -11.31 1.85
N ALA A 51 -1.31 -12.59 2.25
CA ALA A 51 -0.11 -13.42 2.24
C ALA A 51 0.45 -13.61 0.82
N ARG A 52 -0.41 -13.70 -0.19
CA ARG A 52 0.02 -13.78 -1.60
C ARG A 52 0.73 -12.51 -2.06
N MET A 53 0.21 -11.35 -1.66
CA MET A 53 0.83 -10.06 -1.97
C MET A 53 2.26 -10.03 -1.45
N TYR A 54 2.48 -10.34 -0.16
CA TYR A 54 3.83 -10.32 0.41
C TYR A 54 4.72 -11.47 -0.04
N ALA A 55 4.16 -12.63 -0.37
CA ALA A 55 4.93 -13.73 -0.94
C ALA A 55 5.54 -13.33 -2.30
N LEU A 56 4.83 -12.55 -3.12
CA LEU A 56 5.36 -12.01 -4.37
C LEU A 56 6.36 -10.87 -4.14
N TRP A 57 6.10 -10.00 -3.17
CA TRP A 57 6.97 -8.85 -2.87
C TRP A 57 8.31 -9.29 -2.28
N CYS A 58 8.28 -10.25 -1.35
CA CYS A 58 9.44 -10.71 -0.60
C CYS A 58 9.69 -12.21 -0.82
N PRO A 59 10.08 -12.61 -2.05
CA PRO A 59 10.21 -14.02 -2.44
C PRO A 59 11.28 -14.79 -1.65
N TYR A 60 12.22 -14.07 -1.02
CA TYR A 60 13.33 -14.64 -0.25
C TYR A 60 13.23 -14.42 1.27
N ALA A 61 12.15 -13.80 1.76
CA ALA A 61 11.96 -13.58 3.19
C ALA A 61 11.87 -14.89 3.97
N GLY A 62 12.44 -14.89 5.17
CA GLY A 62 12.17 -15.94 6.16
C GLY A 62 10.69 -15.92 6.59
N VAL A 63 10.20 -17.07 7.05
CA VAL A 63 8.78 -17.25 7.41
C VAL A 63 8.30 -16.26 8.47
N ASP A 64 9.12 -15.92 9.46
CA ASP A 64 8.75 -15.00 10.53
C ASP A 64 8.47 -13.58 9.99
N ALA A 65 9.35 -13.08 9.12
CA ALA A 65 9.18 -11.79 8.47
C ALA A 65 7.96 -11.82 7.54
N LEU A 66 7.81 -12.87 6.73
CA LEU A 66 6.68 -13.02 5.82
C LEU A 66 5.34 -13.06 6.58
N GLY A 67 5.28 -13.78 7.70
CA GLY A 67 4.10 -13.87 8.57
C GLY A 67 3.76 -12.55 9.26
N LEU A 68 4.75 -11.79 9.73
CA LEU A 68 4.55 -10.45 10.28
C LEU A 68 3.99 -9.48 9.22
N LEU A 69 4.61 -9.45 8.05
CA LEU A 69 4.22 -8.57 6.95
C LEU A 69 2.82 -8.93 6.42
N SER A 70 2.51 -10.22 6.29
CA SER A 70 1.17 -10.69 5.88
C SER A 70 0.07 -10.27 6.86
N ARG A 71 0.33 -10.32 8.18
CA ARG A 71 -0.60 -9.83 9.20
C ARG A 71 -0.80 -8.32 9.11
N PHE A 72 0.27 -7.56 8.91
CA PHE A 72 0.16 -6.11 8.72
C PHE A 72 -0.68 -5.78 7.49
N THR A 73 -0.45 -6.45 6.35
CA THR A 73 -1.26 -6.26 5.13
C THR A 73 -2.72 -6.56 5.37
N ALA A 74 -3.02 -7.69 6.03
CA ALA A 74 -4.40 -8.06 6.35
C ALA A 74 -5.07 -6.98 7.21
N TRP A 75 -4.37 -6.50 8.23
CA TRP A 75 -4.85 -5.41 9.09
C TRP A 75 -5.08 -4.12 8.29
N ALA A 76 -4.15 -3.73 7.41
CA ALA A 76 -4.27 -2.52 6.61
C ALA A 76 -5.49 -2.57 5.66
N PHE A 77 -5.75 -3.72 5.02
CA PHE A 77 -6.97 -3.90 4.23
C PHE A 77 -8.25 -3.84 5.08
N ILE A 78 -8.22 -4.35 6.31
CA ILE A 78 -9.38 -4.24 7.22
C ILE A 78 -9.62 -2.79 7.63
N VAL A 79 -8.56 -2.03 7.88
CA VAL A 79 -8.64 -0.59 8.18
C VAL A 79 -9.25 0.17 7.00
N ASP A 80 -8.77 -0.08 5.78
CA ASP A 80 -9.32 0.48 4.55
C ASP A 80 -10.84 0.22 4.43
N ASP A 81 -11.24 -1.03 4.67
CA ASP A 81 -12.64 -1.45 4.65
C ASP A 81 -13.52 -0.74 5.72
N GLN A 82 -12.95 -0.20 6.80
CA GLN A 82 -13.70 0.59 7.79
C GLN A 82 -14.02 2.01 7.32
N PHE A 83 -13.20 2.57 6.44
CA PHE A 83 -13.37 3.92 5.91
C PHE A 83 -14.10 3.90 4.55
N ASP A 84 -14.02 2.79 3.83
CA ASP A 84 -14.78 2.47 2.62
C ASP A 84 -16.23 2.08 2.94
N ILE A 85 -16.96 3.00 3.58
CA ILE A 85 -18.40 2.89 3.86
C ILE A 85 -19.16 3.79 2.89
N GLU A 86 -20.30 3.29 2.40
CA GLU A 86 -21.16 3.95 1.38
C GLU A 86 -21.48 5.41 1.76
N ILE A 87 -21.68 5.68 3.06
CA ILE A 87 -21.88 7.03 3.58
C ILE A 87 -20.61 7.46 4.33
N PRO A 88 -19.91 8.52 3.87
CA PRO A 88 -18.78 9.07 4.59
C PRO A 88 -19.19 9.56 5.99
N ASP A 89 -18.43 9.17 7.00
CA ASP A 89 -18.61 9.61 8.40
C ASP A 89 -17.29 10.21 8.90
N SER A 90 -17.10 11.51 8.66
CA SER A 90 -15.85 12.20 9.00
C SER A 90 -15.58 12.25 10.51
N ALA A 91 -16.62 12.21 11.34
CA ALA A 91 -16.49 12.20 12.80
C ALA A 91 -15.97 10.85 13.29
N ARG A 92 -16.55 9.74 12.80
CA ARG A 92 -16.02 8.40 13.08
C ARG A 92 -14.62 8.24 12.51
N THR A 93 -14.38 8.71 11.28
CA THR A 93 -13.05 8.65 10.67
C THR A 93 -12.00 9.34 11.52
N LEU A 94 -12.27 10.57 11.96
CA LEU A 94 -11.38 11.32 12.83
C LEU A 94 -11.13 10.60 14.17
N ALA A 95 -12.16 10.02 14.77
CA ALA A 95 -12.03 9.27 16.02
C ALA A 95 -11.12 8.04 15.86
N THR A 96 -11.31 7.24 14.80
CA THR A 96 -10.48 6.07 14.51
C THR A 96 -9.02 6.45 14.21
N ILE A 97 -8.80 7.50 13.40
CA ILE A 97 -7.44 8.00 13.12
C ILE A 97 -6.75 8.41 14.42
N THR A 98 -7.42 9.22 15.25
CA THR A 98 -6.85 9.70 16.52
C THR A 98 -6.45 8.52 17.42
N GLU A 99 -7.30 7.51 17.54
CA GLU A 99 -7.04 6.34 18.36
C GLU A 99 -5.85 5.50 17.85
N LEU A 100 -5.70 5.34 16.53
CA LEU A 100 -4.56 4.66 15.94
C LEU A 100 -3.25 5.46 16.10
N GLU A 101 -3.29 6.78 15.91
CA GLU A 101 -2.13 7.66 16.10
C GLU A 101 -1.64 7.67 17.55
N GLU A 102 -2.56 7.66 18.52
CA GLU A 102 -2.23 7.58 19.94
C GLU A 102 -1.37 6.35 20.29
N VAL A 103 -1.58 5.22 19.59
CA VAL A 103 -0.82 3.99 19.78
C VAL A 103 0.64 4.14 19.33
N PHE A 104 0.87 4.62 18.10
CA PHE A 104 2.24 4.66 17.57
C PHE A 104 3.03 5.91 17.97
N GLU A 105 2.36 7.03 18.26
CA GLU A 105 3.04 8.28 18.61
C GLU A 105 3.32 8.40 20.11
N TYR A 106 2.37 7.99 20.95
CA TYR A 106 2.44 8.20 22.40
C TYR A 106 2.49 6.90 23.21
N GLY A 107 2.34 5.74 22.58
CA GLY A 107 2.27 4.45 23.28
C GLY A 107 1.06 4.38 24.23
N ALA A 108 -0.04 5.02 23.85
CA ALA A 108 -1.28 5.01 24.62
C ALA A 108 -1.83 3.58 24.75
N GLN A 109 -2.67 3.36 25.77
CA GLN A 109 -3.39 2.09 25.89
C GLN A 109 -4.44 2.00 24.78
N PRO A 110 -4.32 1.04 23.84
CA PRO A 110 -5.24 0.94 22.72
C PRO A 110 -6.64 0.56 23.21
N ARG A 111 -7.66 1.12 22.55
CA ARG A 111 -9.07 0.74 22.70
C ARG A 111 -9.61 0.36 21.31
N GLY A 112 -10.69 -0.42 21.28
CA GLY A 112 -11.23 -0.97 20.03
C GLY A 112 -10.36 -2.07 19.40
N VAL A 113 -10.99 -2.93 18.60
CA VAL A 113 -10.34 -4.14 18.06
C VAL A 113 -9.13 -3.80 17.16
N LEU A 114 -9.26 -2.75 16.33
CA LEU A 114 -8.22 -2.36 15.37
C LEU A 114 -6.96 -1.85 16.04
N ALA A 115 -7.09 -0.94 17.02
CA ALA A 115 -5.94 -0.33 17.67
C ALA A 115 -5.24 -1.34 18.60
N VAL A 116 -5.98 -2.25 19.22
CA VAL A 116 -5.40 -3.35 20.02
C VAL A 116 -4.56 -4.27 19.14
N ALA A 117 -5.10 -4.69 17.99
CA ALA A 117 -4.36 -5.50 17.03
C ALA A 117 -3.13 -4.76 16.47
N PHE A 118 -3.28 -3.47 16.16
CA PHE A 118 -2.19 -2.64 15.67
C PHE A 118 -1.09 -2.44 16.70
N ALA A 119 -1.41 -2.26 17.99
CA ALA A 119 -0.40 -2.13 19.04
C ALA A 119 0.51 -3.38 19.13
N GLU A 120 -0.06 -4.58 18.93
CA GLU A 120 0.72 -5.82 18.85
C GLU A 120 1.66 -5.80 17.63
N LEU A 121 1.14 -5.47 16.44
CA LEU A 121 1.92 -5.37 15.21
C LEU A 121 3.02 -4.31 15.31
N TRP A 122 2.70 -3.12 15.82
CA TRP A 122 3.64 -2.02 15.95
C TRP A 122 4.83 -2.38 16.84
N ARG A 123 4.56 -3.05 17.97
CA ARG A 123 5.61 -3.57 18.86
C ARG A 123 6.52 -4.56 18.14
N GLU A 124 5.97 -5.45 17.32
CA GLU A 124 6.74 -6.46 16.58
C GLU A 124 7.53 -5.84 15.42
N LEU A 125 6.92 -4.95 14.64
CA LEU A 125 7.57 -4.18 13.58
C LEU A 125 8.74 -3.34 14.11
N CYS A 126 8.59 -2.77 15.32
CA CYS A 126 9.61 -1.94 15.95
C CYS A 126 10.75 -2.72 16.60
N ALA A 127 10.61 -4.04 16.79
CA ALA A 127 11.57 -4.84 17.53
C ALA A 127 12.92 -4.85 16.81
N GLY A 128 13.98 -4.42 17.51
CA GLY A 128 15.34 -4.34 16.96
C GLY A 128 15.58 -3.22 15.93
N ARG A 129 14.57 -2.38 15.65
CA ARG A 129 14.69 -1.26 14.69
C ARG A 129 15.24 0.02 15.32
N SER A 130 15.92 0.82 14.51
CA SER A 130 16.45 2.12 14.91
C SER A 130 15.32 3.13 15.21
N SER A 131 15.62 4.16 16.00
CA SER A 131 14.67 5.25 16.25
C SER A 131 14.34 6.04 14.97
N GLN A 132 15.30 6.14 14.04
CA GLN A 132 15.12 6.81 12.75
C GLN A 132 14.15 6.05 11.86
N TRP A 133 14.30 4.72 11.78
CA TRP A 133 13.37 3.86 11.03
C TRP A 133 11.96 3.95 11.61
N ARG A 134 11.82 3.83 12.94
CA ARG A 134 10.52 3.97 13.61
C ARG A 134 9.89 5.35 13.36
N HIS A 135 10.69 6.41 13.28
CA HIS A 135 10.19 7.73 12.96
C HIS A 135 9.69 7.81 11.50
N ALA A 136 10.46 7.29 10.53
CA ALA A 136 10.04 7.25 9.14
C ALA A 136 8.71 6.52 8.96
N VAL A 137 8.57 5.31 9.51
CA VAL A 137 7.32 4.54 9.40
C VAL A 137 6.14 5.24 10.06
N ARG A 138 6.32 5.92 11.21
CA ARG A 138 5.25 6.71 11.85
C ARG A 138 4.80 7.87 10.98
N THR A 139 5.73 8.55 10.31
CA THR A 139 5.41 9.64 9.39
C THR A 139 4.53 9.14 8.25
N GLU A 140 4.87 7.99 7.65
CA GLU A 140 4.08 7.42 6.56
C GLU A 140 2.72 6.87 7.02
N LEU A 141 2.65 6.27 8.22
CA LEU A 141 1.39 5.84 8.82
C LEU A 141 0.44 7.02 9.06
N SER A 142 0.94 8.12 9.62
CA SER A 142 0.15 9.33 9.86
C SER A 142 -0.33 9.92 8.53
N ALA A 143 0.56 10.06 7.53
CA ALA A 143 0.21 10.56 6.21
C ALA A 143 -0.92 9.74 5.55
N TRP A 144 -0.79 8.41 5.57
CA TRP A 144 -1.82 7.51 5.06
C TRP A 144 -3.15 7.64 5.83
N LEU A 145 -3.15 7.57 7.16
CA LEU A 145 -4.39 7.61 7.94
C LEU A 145 -5.18 8.91 7.72
N TRP A 146 -4.49 10.05 7.62
CA TRP A 146 -5.13 11.34 7.38
C TRP A 146 -5.73 11.50 5.98
N THR A 147 -5.39 10.64 5.01
CA THR A 147 -6.04 10.67 3.69
C THR A 147 -7.51 10.31 3.80
N TYR A 148 -7.90 9.36 4.65
CA TYR A 148 -9.30 8.97 4.82
C TYR A 148 -10.18 10.13 5.32
N TYR A 149 -9.66 10.96 6.22
CA TYR A 149 -10.39 12.16 6.67
C TYR A 149 -10.53 13.17 5.53
N THR A 150 -9.45 13.42 4.79
CA THR A 150 -9.43 14.32 3.63
C THR A 150 -10.45 13.87 2.57
N GLU A 151 -10.46 12.58 2.24
CA GLU A 151 -11.38 11.98 1.29
C GLU A 151 -12.84 12.05 1.77
N SER A 152 -13.08 11.77 3.06
CA SER A 152 -14.41 11.88 3.64
C SER A 152 -14.98 13.30 3.51
N ILE A 153 -14.18 14.33 3.79
CA ILE A 153 -14.60 15.73 3.62
C ILE A 153 -14.82 16.07 2.14
N GLY A 154 -13.94 15.62 1.25
CA GLY A 154 -14.09 15.82 -0.20
C GLY A 154 -15.39 15.20 -0.73
N ARG A 155 -15.69 13.96 -0.33
CA ARG A 155 -16.95 13.26 -0.66
C ARG A 155 -18.17 14.01 -0.14
N LEU A 156 -18.16 14.46 1.13
CA LEU A 156 -19.28 15.18 1.75
C LEU A 156 -19.55 16.56 1.13
N THR A 157 -18.53 17.17 0.53
CA THR A 157 -18.63 18.54 -0.02
C THR A 157 -18.64 18.57 -1.55
N ASP A 158 -18.61 17.41 -2.21
CA ASP A 158 -18.41 17.24 -3.66
C ASP A 158 -17.18 18.03 -4.18
N ARG A 159 -16.10 18.04 -3.40
CA ARG A 159 -14.82 18.67 -3.75
C ARG A 159 -13.76 17.60 -3.93
N TYR A 160 -13.52 17.24 -5.18
CA TYR A 160 -12.52 16.27 -5.56
C TYR A 160 -11.26 16.95 -6.09
N PRO A 161 -10.06 16.38 -5.83
CA PRO A 161 -8.81 16.90 -6.39
C PRO A 161 -8.81 16.80 -7.91
N ASP A 162 -8.06 17.68 -8.59
CA ASP A 162 -7.74 17.44 -9.99
C ASP A 162 -6.81 16.23 -10.14
N LEU A 163 -6.56 15.78 -11.38
CA LEU A 163 -5.78 14.57 -11.60
C LEU A 163 -4.32 14.68 -11.12
N ASP A 164 -3.71 15.86 -11.14
CA ASP A 164 -2.33 16.04 -10.68
C ASP A 164 -2.24 16.10 -9.15
N ASP A 165 -3.18 16.81 -8.50
CA ASP A 165 -3.33 16.80 -7.04
C ASP A 165 -3.69 15.40 -6.53
N TYR A 166 -4.54 14.68 -7.26
CA TYR A 166 -4.90 13.31 -6.95
C TYR A 166 -3.69 12.38 -7.00
N ARG A 167 -2.78 12.52 -7.97
CA ARG A 167 -1.55 11.70 -8.01
C ARG A 167 -0.69 11.90 -6.77
N ALA A 168 -0.62 13.13 -6.26
CA ALA A 168 0.09 13.41 -5.01
C ALA A 168 -0.58 12.77 -3.81
N HIS A 169 -1.89 13.00 -3.66
CA HIS A 169 -2.73 12.36 -2.63
C HIS A 169 -2.71 10.83 -2.71
N ARG A 170 -2.66 10.27 -3.93
CA ARG A 170 -2.70 8.83 -4.18
C ARG A 170 -1.45 8.12 -3.69
N ARG A 171 -0.30 8.80 -3.69
CA ARG A 171 0.94 8.24 -3.12
C ARG A 171 0.81 7.96 -1.63
N ASP A 172 0.04 8.78 -0.91
CA ASP A 172 -0.17 8.60 0.53
C ASP A 172 -1.38 7.66 0.80
N SER A 173 -2.50 7.86 0.10
CA SER A 173 -3.75 7.10 0.35
C SER A 173 -3.69 5.62 -0.02
N VAL A 174 -2.78 5.22 -0.90
CA VAL A 174 -2.55 3.78 -1.21
C VAL A 174 -1.76 3.05 -0.11
N ALA A 175 -1.30 3.76 0.93
CA ALA A 175 -0.51 3.25 2.06
C ALA A 175 0.89 2.69 1.70
N LEU A 176 1.24 2.55 0.41
CA LEU A 176 2.39 1.76 -0.01
C LEU A 176 3.75 2.28 0.48
N TYR A 177 3.87 3.56 0.87
CA TYR A 177 5.07 4.02 1.57
C TYR A 177 5.33 3.26 2.87
N VAL A 178 4.27 2.99 3.65
CA VAL A 178 4.35 2.16 4.85
C VAL A 178 4.80 0.76 4.49
N PHE A 179 4.17 0.15 3.46
CA PHE A 179 4.52 -1.19 2.99
C PHE A 179 5.99 -1.29 2.56
N LEU A 180 6.49 -0.30 1.83
CA LEU A 180 7.88 -0.25 1.36
C LEU A 180 8.85 -0.21 2.54
N ASP A 181 8.59 0.66 3.51
CA ASP A 181 9.47 0.82 4.68
C ASP A 181 9.46 -0.42 5.59
N ILE A 182 8.28 -1.04 5.82
CA ILE A 182 8.21 -2.27 6.63
C ILE A 182 8.83 -3.47 5.90
N SER A 183 8.83 -3.48 4.56
CA SER A 183 9.46 -4.54 3.78
C SER A 183 10.98 -4.59 3.96
N GLU A 184 11.61 -3.52 4.44
CA GLU A 184 13.02 -3.55 4.84
C GLU A 184 13.30 -4.64 5.91
N ILE A 185 12.29 -5.09 6.66
CA ILE A 185 12.41 -6.19 7.63
C ILE A 185 12.76 -7.50 6.92
N ALA A 186 12.13 -7.76 5.76
CA ALA A 186 12.38 -8.96 4.97
C ALA A 186 13.81 -9.01 4.43
N GLU A 187 14.39 -7.84 4.14
CA GLU A 187 15.73 -7.69 3.59
C GLU A 187 16.81 -7.52 4.68
N GLY A 188 16.41 -7.42 5.95
CA GLY A 188 17.33 -7.19 7.07
C GLY A 188 18.00 -5.81 7.03
N VAL A 189 17.36 -4.83 6.39
CA VAL A 189 17.87 -3.47 6.19
C VAL A 189 17.23 -2.50 7.17
N ASP A 190 17.99 -1.53 7.68
CA ASP A 190 17.49 -0.39 8.47
C ASP A 190 18.02 0.89 7.82
N LEU A 191 17.27 1.42 6.84
CA LEU A 191 17.76 2.55 6.04
C LEU A 191 17.87 3.83 6.88
N CYS A 192 19.07 4.42 6.86
CA CYS A 192 19.36 5.66 7.57
C CYS A 192 18.72 6.89 6.89
N ALA A 193 18.68 8.01 7.63
CA ALA A 193 18.16 9.27 7.09
C ALA A 193 18.93 9.78 5.85
N ALA A 194 20.25 9.54 5.77
CA ALA A 194 21.05 9.94 4.62
C ALA A 194 20.64 9.19 3.36
N ALA A 195 20.42 7.88 3.46
CA ALA A 195 19.89 7.05 2.37
C ALA A 195 18.51 7.55 1.90
N ARG A 196 17.58 7.75 2.83
CA ARG A 196 16.22 8.25 2.55
C ARG A 196 16.22 9.68 1.96
N GLY A 197 17.30 10.43 2.16
CA GLY A 197 17.49 11.77 1.63
C GLY A 197 18.08 11.82 0.22
N LEU A 198 18.60 10.71 -0.32
CA LEU A 198 19.17 10.66 -1.67
C LEU A 198 18.09 10.97 -2.72
N PRO A 199 18.26 12.01 -3.56
CA PRO A 199 17.26 12.36 -4.57
C PRO A 199 16.87 11.20 -5.49
N ALA A 200 17.84 10.40 -5.95
CA ALA A 200 17.59 9.23 -6.80
C ALA A 200 16.76 8.17 -6.08
N LEU A 201 17.10 7.81 -4.84
CA LEU A 201 16.35 6.79 -4.09
C LEU A 201 14.91 7.25 -3.81
N ARG A 202 14.73 8.53 -3.46
CA ARG A 202 13.41 9.14 -3.30
C ARG A 202 12.60 9.09 -4.58
N ALA A 203 13.20 9.45 -5.71
CA ALA A 203 12.53 9.42 -7.00
C ALA A 203 12.06 8.01 -7.39
N ILE A 204 12.88 6.98 -7.13
CA ILE A 204 12.49 5.57 -7.35
C ILE A 204 11.32 5.20 -6.43
N ARG A 205 11.41 5.53 -5.13
CA ARG A 205 10.36 5.22 -4.13
C ARG A 205 9.03 5.88 -4.49
N GLU A 206 9.04 7.18 -4.76
CA GLU A 206 7.87 7.98 -5.13
C GLU A 206 7.21 7.45 -6.42
N ALA A 207 8.02 7.15 -7.45
CA ALA A 207 7.51 6.61 -8.71
C ALA A 207 6.96 5.17 -8.56
N SER A 208 7.56 4.35 -7.70
CA SER A 208 7.08 2.99 -7.43
C SER A 208 5.70 3.01 -6.79
N VAL A 209 5.52 3.86 -5.77
CA VAL A 209 4.24 4.01 -5.07
C VAL A 209 3.17 4.59 -5.98
N GLU A 210 3.51 5.63 -6.75
CA GLU A 210 2.58 6.23 -7.73
C GLU A 210 2.15 5.21 -8.79
N HIS A 211 3.08 4.45 -9.35
CA HIS A 211 2.75 3.39 -10.31
C HIS A 211 1.77 2.38 -9.70
N MET A 212 2.10 1.83 -8.53
CA MET A 212 1.29 0.78 -7.92
C MET A 212 -0.11 1.27 -7.52
N GLY A 213 -0.25 2.52 -7.06
CA GLY A 213 -1.55 3.14 -6.77
C GLY A 213 -2.39 3.40 -8.01
N LEU A 214 -1.81 3.98 -9.06
CA LEU A 214 -2.54 4.21 -10.32
C LEU A 214 -2.90 2.89 -11.02
N PHE A 215 -2.06 1.86 -10.89
CA PHE A 215 -2.37 0.54 -11.41
C PHE A 215 -3.54 -0.08 -10.65
N ASN A 216 -3.56 0.07 -9.32
CA ASN A 216 -4.71 -0.33 -8.51
C ASN A 216 -6.00 0.32 -9.03
N ASP A 217 -6.01 1.63 -9.27
CA ASP A 217 -7.19 2.36 -9.76
C ASP A 217 -7.74 1.78 -11.07
N ILE A 218 -6.88 1.43 -12.04
CA ILE A 218 -7.34 0.84 -13.30
C ILE A 218 -7.98 -0.52 -13.07
N LEU A 219 -7.44 -1.33 -12.15
CA LEU A 219 -7.90 -2.69 -11.89
C LEU A 219 -9.08 -2.74 -10.90
N SER A 220 -9.29 -1.70 -10.10
CA SER A 220 -10.42 -1.56 -9.17
C SER A 220 -11.59 -0.78 -9.74
N ILE A 221 -11.45 -0.13 -10.91
CA ILE A 221 -12.40 0.86 -11.42
C ILE A 221 -13.87 0.41 -11.41
N ASP A 222 -14.16 -0.82 -11.84
CA ASP A 222 -15.54 -1.31 -11.90
C ASP A 222 -16.15 -1.48 -10.49
N SER A 223 -15.31 -1.79 -9.50
CA SER A 223 -15.72 -1.88 -8.09
C SER A 223 -15.89 -0.48 -7.48
N ASP A 224 -14.95 0.43 -7.76
CA ASP A 224 -14.99 1.81 -7.25
C ASP A 224 -16.19 2.58 -7.82
N GLU A 225 -16.51 2.38 -9.10
CA GLU A 225 -17.70 2.93 -9.75
C GLU A 225 -18.99 2.37 -9.12
N ALA A 226 -19.00 1.07 -8.79
CA ALA A 226 -20.14 0.43 -8.17
C ALA A 226 -20.39 0.86 -6.71
N SER A 227 -19.36 1.34 -5.99
CA SER A 227 -19.46 1.88 -4.64
C SER A 227 -19.56 3.41 -4.59
N GLU A 228 -19.67 4.08 -5.75
CA GLU A 228 -19.65 5.54 -5.88
C GLU A 228 -18.38 6.19 -5.29
N TYR A 229 -17.27 5.45 -5.28
CA TYR A 229 -15.97 5.91 -4.79
C TYR A 229 -15.18 6.61 -5.91
N LEU A 230 -15.26 7.95 -5.96
CA LEU A 230 -14.66 8.75 -7.03
C LEU A 230 -13.17 9.07 -6.84
N TYR A 231 -12.51 8.64 -5.75
CA TYR A 231 -11.07 8.80 -5.56
C TYR A 231 -10.30 7.74 -6.36
N ASN A 232 -10.45 7.78 -7.68
CA ASN A 232 -9.85 6.88 -8.66
C ASN A 232 -9.40 7.71 -9.87
N SER A 233 -8.14 7.57 -10.29
CA SER A 233 -7.55 8.38 -11.36
C SER A 233 -8.31 8.31 -12.69
N VAL A 234 -8.88 7.14 -13.04
CA VAL A 234 -9.64 6.99 -14.28
C VAL A 234 -10.98 7.73 -14.19
N LEU A 235 -11.71 7.56 -13.08
CA LEU A 235 -13.00 8.24 -12.86
C LEU A 235 -12.83 9.76 -12.79
N LEU A 236 -11.75 10.25 -12.16
CA LEU A 236 -11.43 11.69 -12.14
C LEU A 236 -11.10 12.21 -13.54
N ALA A 237 -10.36 11.46 -14.34
CA ALA A 237 -10.08 11.83 -15.73
C ALA A 237 -11.35 11.89 -16.59
N GLU A 238 -12.26 10.92 -16.46
CA GLU A 238 -13.58 10.96 -17.12
C GLU A 238 -14.35 12.22 -16.73
N ARG A 239 -14.49 12.48 -15.42
CA ARG A 239 -15.28 13.59 -14.87
C ARG A 239 -14.74 14.96 -15.27
N GLN A 240 -13.42 15.16 -15.18
CA GLN A 240 -12.80 16.50 -15.30
C GLN A 240 -12.43 16.85 -16.73
N GLN A 241 -12.06 15.86 -17.53
CA GLN A 241 -11.59 16.07 -18.91
C GLN A 241 -12.65 15.69 -19.95
N GLY A 242 -13.79 15.13 -19.54
CA GLY A 242 -14.88 14.73 -20.44
C GLY A 242 -14.49 13.58 -21.37
N LEU A 243 -13.56 12.75 -20.92
CA LEU A 243 -13.05 11.60 -21.67
C LEU A 243 -13.99 10.40 -21.54
N ASP A 244 -14.02 9.56 -22.56
CA ASP A 244 -14.60 8.23 -22.41
C ASP A 244 -13.67 7.30 -21.61
N ARG A 245 -14.20 6.17 -21.12
CA ARG A 245 -13.47 5.17 -20.32
C ARG A 245 -12.15 4.75 -20.95
N LYS A 246 -12.12 4.55 -22.26
CA LYS A 246 -10.93 4.08 -22.97
C LYS A 246 -9.86 5.18 -22.97
N GLN A 247 -10.26 6.39 -23.30
CA GLN A 247 -9.39 7.56 -23.30
C GLN A 247 -8.83 7.85 -21.90
N ALA A 248 -9.67 7.73 -20.86
CA ALA A 248 -9.25 7.91 -19.48
C ALA A 248 -8.23 6.84 -19.04
N VAL A 249 -8.45 5.56 -19.38
CA VAL A 249 -7.46 4.49 -19.15
C VAL A 249 -6.15 4.77 -19.92
N GLU A 250 -6.22 5.25 -21.16
CA GLU A 250 -5.03 5.62 -21.93
C GLU A 250 -4.25 6.80 -21.30
N VAL A 251 -4.94 7.73 -20.62
CA VAL A 251 -4.29 8.80 -19.84
C VAL A 251 -3.52 8.21 -18.66
N VAL A 252 -4.16 7.36 -17.85
CA VAL A 252 -3.53 6.77 -16.67
C VAL A 252 -2.40 5.80 -17.05
N ASP A 253 -2.54 5.03 -18.15
CA ASP A 253 -1.48 4.17 -18.67
C ASP A 253 -0.20 4.94 -19.07
N ARG A 254 -0.36 6.14 -19.67
CA ARG A 254 0.80 7.02 -19.91
C ARG A 254 1.50 7.44 -18.62
N MET A 255 0.75 7.65 -17.54
CA MET A 255 1.30 7.99 -16.22
C MET A 255 2.04 6.80 -15.60
N LEU A 256 1.50 5.58 -15.73
CA LEU A 256 2.18 4.35 -15.32
C LEU A 256 3.52 4.19 -16.04
N THR A 257 3.51 4.34 -17.37
CA THR A 257 4.73 4.27 -18.19
C THR A 257 5.76 5.31 -17.75
N GLU A 258 5.33 6.52 -17.42
CA GLU A 258 6.23 7.59 -16.95
C GLU A 258 6.82 7.27 -15.57
N CYS A 259 6.05 6.67 -14.66
CA CYS A 259 6.57 6.21 -13.37
C CYS A 259 7.71 5.19 -13.56
N VAL A 260 7.54 4.22 -14.45
CA VAL A 260 8.60 3.24 -14.77
C VAL A 260 9.85 3.94 -15.32
N ARG A 261 9.70 4.92 -16.22
CA ARG A 261 10.85 5.69 -16.76
C ARG A 261 11.58 6.49 -15.67
N ARG A 262 10.83 7.10 -14.74
CA ARG A 262 11.39 7.81 -13.58
C ARG A 262 12.18 6.86 -12.68
N MET A 263 11.67 5.65 -12.44
CA MET A 263 12.40 4.62 -11.68
C MET A 263 13.72 4.26 -12.36
N LEU A 264 13.71 3.97 -13.67
CA LEU A 264 14.92 3.64 -14.43
C LEU A 264 15.95 4.77 -14.39
N THR A 265 15.50 6.01 -14.56
CA THR A 265 16.37 7.20 -14.46
C THR A 265 16.97 7.35 -13.07
N GLY A 266 16.18 7.12 -12.02
CA GLY A 266 16.67 7.14 -10.65
C GLY A 266 17.69 6.03 -10.38
N ILE A 267 17.47 4.82 -10.89
CA ILE A 267 18.39 3.69 -10.76
C ILE A 267 19.74 4.02 -11.41
N ASP A 268 19.72 4.61 -12.61
CA ASP A 268 20.94 5.01 -13.33
C ASP A 268 21.71 6.11 -12.59
N ALA A 269 21.01 7.04 -11.93
CA ALA A 269 21.63 8.14 -11.19
C ALA A 269 22.18 7.75 -9.81
N LEU A 270 21.58 6.74 -9.15
CA LEU A 270 21.85 6.39 -7.76
C LEU A 270 23.33 6.10 -7.44
N PRO A 271 24.12 5.38 -8.27
CA PRO A 271 25.54 5.16 -7.98
C PRO A 271 26.37 6.43 -7.84
N ALA A 272 26.10 7.46 -8.66
CA ALA A 272 26.81 8.72 -8.61
C ALA A 272 26.45 9.55 -7.36
N GLU A 273 25.19 9.50 -6.94
CA GLU A 273 24.77 10.15 -5.69
C GLU A 273 25.37 9.45 -4.46
N LEU A 274 25.45 8.12 -4.47
CA LEU A 274 26.13 7.35 -3.42
C LEU A 274 27.60 7.75 -3.31
N ASP A 275 28.30 7.91 -4.44
CA ASP A 275 29.70 8.37 -4.48
C ASP A 275 29.83 9.80 -3.94
N ALA A 276 28.95 10.72 -4.36
CA ALA A 276 28.95 12.11 -3.91
C ALA A 276 28.65 12.25 -2.42
N ALA A 277 27.78 11.39 -1.87
CA ALA A 277 27.45 11.34 -0.44
C ALA A 277 28.51 10.62 0.40
N GLY A 278 29.51 9.98 -0.22
CA GLY A 278 30.53 9.19 0.48
C GLY A 278 29.99 7.89 1.10
N LEU A 279 28.84 7.40 0.63
CA LEU A 279 28.19 6.18 1.13
C LEU A 279 28.85 4.94 0.50
N SER A 280 29.42 4.08 1.34
CA SER A 280 30.26 2.97 0.92
C SER A 280 30.03 1.70 1.75
N GLY A 281 30.65 0.58 1.33
CA GLY A 281 30.58 -0.69 2.06
C GLY A 281 29.15 -1.24 2.17
N ARG A 282 28.78 -1.66 3.39
CA ARG A 282 27.47 -2.26 3.67
C ARG A 282 26.32 -1.28 3.42
N GLU A 283 26.47 -0.02 3.82
CA GLU A 283 25.42 1.00 3.64
C GLU A 283 25.09 1.21 2.15
N ARG A 284 26.11 1.27 1.30
CA ARG A 284 25.93 1.32 -0.16
C ARG A 284 25.18 0.09 -0.67
N ALA A 285 25.57 -1.10 -0.22
CA ALA A 285 24.95 -2.35 -0.66
C ALA A 285 23.47 -2.42 -0.25
N ASP A 286 23.15 -2.01 0.98
CA ASP A 286 21.77 -2.00 1.50
C ASP A 286 20.89 -1.02 0.72
N ILE A 287 21.42 0.15 0.34
CA ILE A 287 20.70 1.15 -0.48
C ILE A 287 20.43 0.64 -1.90
N LEU A 288 21.44 0.06 -2.55
CA LEU A 288 21.28 -0.52 -3.90
C LEU A 288 20.31 -1.70 -3.89
N SER A 289 20.37 -2.54 -2.84
CA SER A 289 19.41 -3.62 -2.63
C SER A 289 17.99 -3.09 -2.47
N THR A 290 17.80 -2.04 -1.66
CA THR A 290 16.48 -1.40 -1.49
C THR A 290 15.93 -0.86 -2.81
N ALA A 291 16.76 -0.18 -3.61
CA ALA A 291 16.35 0.30 -4.93
C ALA A 291 15.91 -0.84 -5.86
N THR A 292 16.57 -2.00 -5.78
CA THR A 292 16.19 -3.22 -6.52
C THR A 292 14.89 -3.81 -5.97
N CYS A 293 14.68 -3.76 -4.66
CA CYS A 293 13.43 -4.20 -4.06
C CYS A 293 12.23 -3.37 -4.55
N TYR A 294 12.40 -2.07 -4.79
CA TYR A 294 11.32 -1.24 -5.33
C TYR A 294 10.88 -1.66 -6.75
N THR A 295 11.81 -2.05 -7.63
CA THR A 295 11.43 -2.59 -8.96
C THR A 295 10.71 -3.93 -8.82
N ARG A 296 11.18 -4.79 -7.91
CA ARG A 296 10.54 -6.06 -7.57
C ARG A 296 9.12 -5.82 -7.05
N TYR A 297 8.90 -4.88 -6.14
CA TYR A 297 7.58 -4.60 -5.57
C TYR A 297 6.60 -4.10 -6.62
N VAL A 298 7.04 -3.23 -7.55
CA VAL A 298 6.22 -2.81 -8.69
C VAL A 298 5.79 -4.02 -9.53
N ARG A 299 6.72 -4.93 -9.84
CA ARG A 299 6.39 -6.14 -10.60
C ARG A 299 5.48 -7.10 -9.82
N ALA A 300 5.78 -7.32 -8.55
CA ALA A 300 5.01 -8.18 -7.68
C ALA A 300 3.57 -7.67 -7.49
N ASN A 301 3.40 -6.35 -7.35
CA ASN A 301 2.11 -5.69 -7.31
C ASN A 301 1.34 -5.87 -8.62
N PHE A 302 2.02 -5.73 -9.76
CA PHE A 302 1.43 -6.00 -11.07
C PHE A 302 0.89 -7.43 -11.17
N ASP A 303 1.72 -8.42 -10.82
CA ASP A 303 1.33 -9.83 -10.84
C ASP A 303 0.20 -10.15 -9.85
N TYR A 304 0.23 -9.55 -8.65
CA TYR A 304 -0.77 -9.74 -7.61
C TYR A 304 -2.18 -9.32 -8.05
N HIS A 305 -2.32 -8.16 -8.71
CA HIS A 305 -3.64 -7.65 -9.11
C HIS A 305 -4.35 -8.59 -10.10
N TYR A 306 -3.63 -9.30 -10.96
CA TYR A 306 -4.21 -10.31 -11.84
C TYR A 306 -4.55 -11.64 -11.15
N GLN A 307 -4.13 -11.83 -9.89
CA GLN A 307 -4.30 -13.08 -9.14
C GLN A 307 -5.29 -12.98 -7.98
N ALA A 308 -5.49 -11.77 -7.44
CA ALA A 308 -6.40 -11.55 -6.32
C ALA A 308 -7.85 -11.44 -6.81
N ALA A 309 -8.72 -12.26 -6.25
CA ALA A 309 -10.15 -12.27 -6.55
C ALA A 309 -10.84 -10.94 -6.18
N ARG A 310 -10.19 -10.10 -5.36
CA ARG A 310 -10.62 -8.71 -5.12
C ARG A 310 -10.76 -7.92 -6.43
N TYR A 311 -9.90 -8.14 -7.42
CA TYR A 311 -9.93 -7.40 -8.70
C TYR A 311 -10.53 -8.21 -9.86
N THR A 312 -10.51 -9.55 -9.78
CA THR A 312 -10.92 -10.41 -10.91
C THR A 312 -12.34 -10.96 -10.81
N SER A 313 -13.03 -10.75 -9.69
CA SER A 313 -14.44 -11.18 -9.52
C SER A 313 -15.41 -10.03 -9.84
N ALA A 314 -16.71 -10.33 -9.95
CA ALA A 314 -17.71 -9.34 -10.32
C ALA A 314 -17.78 -8.18 -9.28
N PRO A 315 -18.00 -6.92 -9.72
CA PRO A 315 -18.04 -5.75 -8.83
C PRO A 315 -19.01 -5.88 -7.65
N ARG A 316 -20.17 -6.52 -7.87
CA ARG A 316 -21.17 -6.75 -6.81
C ARG A 316 -20.62 -7.54 -5.62
N GLU A 317 -19.66 -8.43 -5.86
CA GLU A 317 -19.03 -9.17 -4.78
C GLU A 317 -17.99 -8.29 -4.04
N ALA A 318 -17.44 -7.25 -4.68
CA ALA A 318 -16.54 -6.29 -4.02
C ALA A 318 -17.28 -5.42 -2.99
N LEU A 319 -18.59 -5.22 -3.17
CA LEU A 319 -19.51 -4.53 -2.26
C LEU A 319 -19.96 -5.38 -1.05
N GLU A 320 -19.40 -6.58 -0.85
CA GLU A 320 -19.70 -7.36 0.36
C GLU A 320 -18.89 -6.83 1.56
N HIS A 321 -19.49 -5.97 2.38
CA HIS A 321 -18.87 -5.44 3.60
C HIS A 321 -19.39 -6.14 4.86
N GLY A 322 -18.52 -6.25 5.87
CA GLY A 322 -18.93 -6.57 7.23
C GLY A 322 -19.55 -5.38 7.96
N ALA A 323 -20.09 -5.63 9.16
CA ALA A 323 -20.38 -4.54 10.07
C ALA A 323 -19.07 -3.83 10.48
N PRO A 324 -19.10 -2.51 10.76
CA PRO A 324 -17.95 -1.81 11.30
C PRO A 324 -17.43 -2.50 12.57
N LEU A 325 -16.10 -2.64 12.66
CA LEU A 325 -15.43 -3.12 13.85
C LEU A 325 -15.37 -1.97 14.87
N THR A 326 -15.87 -2.21 16.08
CA THR A 326 -15.91 -1.24 17.18
C THR A 326 -14.83 -1.48 18.22
#